data_AF-A0ABD3G342-F1
#
_entry.id   AF-A0ABD3G342-F1
#
_cell.length_a   1.000
_cell.length_b   1.000
_cell.length_c   1.000
_cell.angle_alpha   90.00
_cell.angle_beta   90.00
_cell.angle_gamma   90.00
#
_symmetry.space_group_name_H-M   'P 1'
#
loop_
_entity.id
_entity.type
_entity.pdbx_description
1 polymer ?
#
loop_
_entity_poly.entity_id
_entity_poly.type
_entity_poly.pdbx_seq_one_letter_code
_entity_poly.pdbx_strand_id
1 'polypeptide(L)'
;MGRPRITGQGKKRKMYQRTAVAYKHKLDVLVYMDSGNNLDATIAHFYGGLSGSDIRARKKQIHKWEKQRVTIQRACESGRGLYQNLRSLGDATVLPSDAEAELVL
;
A
#
# COMPACT_ATOMS: atom_id res chain seq x y z
N MET A 1 -2.93 -14.55 -30.16
CA MET A 1 -3.92 -13.65 -30.79
C MET A 1 -5.15 -13.56 -29.90
N GLY A 2 -5.41 -12.40 -29.28
CA GLY A 2 -6.55 -12.20 -28.38
C GLY A 2 -7.85 -11.94 -29.13
N ARG A 3 -8.99 -12.38 -28.58
CA ARG A 3 -10.32 -12.25 -29.20
C ARG A 3 -10.63 -10.77 -29.54
N PRO A 4 -10.94 -10.45 -30.81
CA PRO A 4 -11.31 -9.09 -31.19
C PRO A 4 -12.66 -8.72 -30.56
N ARG A 5 -12.79 -7.48 -30.08
CA ARG A 5 -14.03 -6.97 -29.49
C ARG A 5 -14.96 -6.46 -30.59
N ILE A 6 -16.24 -6.78 -30.43
CA ILE A 6 -17.28 -6.56 -31.44
C ILE A 6 -17.99 -5.20 -31.22
N THR A 7 -17.96 -4.61 -30.00
CA THR A 7 -18.56 -3.29 -29.71
C THR A 7 -18.06 -2.65 -28.39
N GLY A 8 -18.09 -1.31 -28.30
CA GLY A 8 -17.95 -0.51 -27.07
C GLY A 8 -16.53 0.03 -26.75
N GLN A 9 -16.46 1.15 -26.02
CA GLN A 9 -15.20 1.58 -25.40
C GLN A 9 -14.83 0.56 -24.33
N GLY A 10 -13.66 -0.07 -24.49
CA GLY A 10 -13.22 -1.16 -23.64
C GLY A 10 -13.13 -0.83 -22.15
N LYS A 11 -12.78 -1.85 -21.34
CA LYS A 11 -12.47 -1.67 -19.91
C LYS A 11 -11.51 -0.48 -19.72
N LYS A 12 -12.00 0.57 -19.04
CA LYS A 12 -11.19 1.73 -18.70
C LYS A 12 -9.98 1.30 -17.87
N ARG A 13 -8.84 1.94 -18.12
CA ARG A 13 -7.63 1.71 -17.33
C ARG A 13 -7.92 2.00 -15.86
N LYS A 14 -7.49 1.10 -14.98
CA LYS A 14 -7.65 1.28 -13.53
C LYS A 14 -6.75 2.43 -13.09
N MET A 15 -7.33 3.56 -12.69
CA MET A 15 -6.60 4.73 -12.21
C MET A 15 -6.22 4.64 -10.73
N TYR A 16 -6.84 3.73 -9.97
CA TYR A 16 -6.53 3.55 -8.55
C TYR A 16 -5.12 2.97 -8.37
N GLN A 17 -4.19 3.83 -7.92
CA GLN A 17 -2.84 3.44 -7.53
C GLN A 17 -2.79 3.13 -6.03
N ARG A 18 -2.08 2.06 -5.67
CA ARG A 18 -1.87 1.71 -4.26
C ARG A 18 -0.69 2.53 -3.74
N THR A 19 -0.88 3.23 -2.63
CA THR A 19 0.22 3.83 -1.89
C THR A 19 0.85 2.77 -0.99
N ALA A 20 2.07 2.35 -1.34
CA ALA A 20 2.85 1.46 -0.50
C ALA A 20 3.57 2.28 0.57
N VAL A 21 3.44 1.87 1.81
CA VAL A 21 4.06 2.54 2.97
C VAL A 21 4.84 1.49 3.75
N ALA A 22 6.10 1.80 4.06
CA ALA A 22 6.99 0.94 4.84
C ALA A 22 6.43 0.66 6.24
N TYR A 23 6.71 -0.51 6.80
CA TYR A 23 6.29 -0.87 8.16
C TYR A 23 6.87 0.07 9.21
N LYS A 24 8.14 0.48 9.06
CA LYS A 24 8.81 1.43 9.97
C LYS A 24 8.06 2.76 10.05
N HIS A 25 7.73 3.35 8.91
CA HIS A 25 6.97 4.61 8.89
C HIS A 25 5.57 4.48 9.52
N LYS A 26 4.87 3.35 9.31
CA LYS A 26 3.59 3.10 9.98
C LYS A 26 3.77 3.05 11.50
N LEU A 27 4.85 2.41 11.97
CA LEU A 27 5.15 2.33 13.39
C LEU A 27 5.44 3.71 13.97
N ASP A 28 6.24 4.53 13.29
CA ASP A 28 6.57 5.89 13.72
C ASP A 28 5.31 6.77 13.86
N VAL A 29 4.38 6.67 12.90
CA VAL A 29 3.08 7.38 12.94
C VAL A 29 2.25 6.92 14.14
N LEU A 30 2.21 5.62 14.43
CA LEU A 30 1.46 5.09 15.57
C LEU A 30 2.08 5.50 16.91
N VAL A 31 3.40 5.45 17.03
CA VAL A 31 4.13 5.90 18.24
C VAL A 31 3.90 7.39 18.50
N TYR A 32 3.94 8.22 17.46
CA TYR A 32 3.64 9.64 17.57
C TYR A 32 2.19 9.88 18.02
N MET A 33 1.24 9.08 17.55
CA MET A 33 -0.16 9.17 17.98
C MET A 33 -0.33 8.76 19.46
N ASP A 34 0.36 7.70 19.91
CA ASP A 34 0.30 7.24 21.30
C ASP A 34 0.87 8.25 22.30
N SER A 35 1.79 9.12 21.86
CA SER A 35 2.34 10.18 22.71
C SER A 35 1.34 11.29 23.10
N GLY A 36 0.05 11.11 22.78
CA GLY A 36 -1.04 12.01 23.17
C GLY A 36 -1.42 13.01 22.07
N ASN A 37 -0.95 12.81 20.84
CA ASN A 37 -1.23 13.72 19.73
C ASN A 37 -2.55 13.40 19.03
N ASN A 38 -3.28 14.47 18.69
CA ASN A 38 -4.50 14.37 17.91
C ASN A 38 -4.23 13.82 16.50
N LEU A 39 -5.14 13.02 15.96
CA LEU A 39 -5.02 12.41 14.62
C LEU A 39 -4.81 13.46 13.51
N ASP A 40 -5.46 14.62 13.63
CA ASP A 40 -5.28 15.74 12.69
C ASP A 40 -3.88 16.36 12.77
N ALA A 41 -3.34 16.50 13.98
CA ALA A 41 -1.97 16.98 14.18
C ALA A 41 -0.95 15.96 13.64
N THR A 42 -1.19 14.67 13.84
CA THR A 42 -0.35 13.59 13.28
C THR A 42 -0.35 13.63 11.74
N ILE A 43 -1.50 13.84 11.11
CA ILE A 43 -1.57 13.96 9.64
C ILE A 43 -0.86 15.22 9.17
N ALA A 44 -1.02 16.35 9.84
CA ALA A 44 -0.32 17.58 9.50
C ALA A 44 1.21 17.42 9.63
N HIS A 45 1.68 16.72 10.66
CA HIS A 45 3.10 16.47 10.89
C HIS A 45 3.73 15.56 9.83
N PHE A 46 3.11 14.41 9.53
CA PHE A 46 3.71 13.42 8.61
C PHE A 46 3.34 13.64 7.13
N TYR A 47 2.22 14.30 6.86
CA TYR A 47 1.63 14.39 5.52
C TYR A 47 1.07 15.78 5.24
N GLY A 48 1.79 16.84 5.58
CA GLY A 48 1.36 18.22 5.33
C GLY A 48 0.89 18.47 3.89
N GLY A 49 -0.03 19.42 3.71
CA GLY A 49 -0.50 19.85 2.39
C GLY A 49 -1.53 18.94 1.70
N LEU A 50 -2.15 18.00 2.42
CA LEU A 50 -3.21 17.14 1.85
C LEU A 50 -4.54 17.87 1.68
N SER A 51 -5.28 17.52 0.61
CA SER A 51 -6.65 17.98 0.41
C SER A 51 -7.62 17.32 1.41
N GLY A 52 -8.80 17.90 1.63
CA GLY A 52 -9.78 17.37 2.59
C GLY A 52 -10.19 15.90 2.35
N SER A 53 -10.31 15.49 1.08
CA SER A 53 -10.58 14.09 0.72
C SER A 53 -9.41 13.17 1.07
N ASP A 54 -8.18 13.64 0.86
CA ASP A 54 -6.97 12.85 1.12
C ASP A 54 -6.69 12.73 2.62
N ILE A 55 -6.98 13.78 3.40
CA ILE A 55 -6.97 13.74 4.86
C ILE A 55 -7.91 12.65 5.36
N ARG A 56 -9.16 12.62 4.87
CA ARG A 56 -10.13 11.58 5.25
C ARG A 56 -9.64 10.18 4.89
N ALA A 57 -9.06 10.01 3.70
CA ALA A 57 -8.48 8.73 3.28
C ALA A 57 -7.31 8.31 4.19
N ARG A 58 -6.44 9.26 4.58
CA ARG A 58 -5.32 9.02 5.48
C ARG A 58 -5.76 8.67 6.89
N LYS A 59 -6.77 9.34 7.45
CA LYS A 59 -7.38 8.97 8.75
C LYS A 59 -7.82 7.50 8.75
N LYS A 60 -8.56 7.08 7.72
CA LYS A 60 -8.97 5.67 7.56
C LYS A 60 -7.77 4.72 7.47
N GLN A 61 -6.71 5.15 6.80
CA GLN A 61 -5.48 4.37 6.67
C GLN A 61 -4.77 4.19 8.01
N ILE A 62 -4.67 5.25 8.82
CA ILE A 62 -4.04 5.21 10.16
C ILE A 62 -4.85 4.32 11.10
N HIS A 63 -6.18 4.44 11.15
CA HIS A 63 -7.02 3.53 11.93
C HIS A 63 -6.88 2.06 11.51
N LYS A 64 -6.65 1.81 10.22
CA LYS A 64 -6.34 0.45 9.76
C LYS A 64 -4.99 -0.03 10.30
N TRP A 65 -3.97 0.83 10.33
CA TRP A 65 -2.67 0.49 10.89
C TRP A 65 -2.73 0.23 12.39
N GLU A 66 -3.51 1.02 13.12
CA GLU A 66 -3.79 0.84 14.54
C GLU A 66 -4.35 -0.56 14.83
N LYS A 67 -5.35 -1.01 14.06
CA LYS A 67 -5.87 -2.40 14.14
C LYS A 67 -4.83 -3.46 13.81
N GLN A 68 -3.82 -3.12 13.01
CA GLN A 68 -2.75 -4.03 12.56
C GLN A 68 -1.44 -3.86 13.34
N ARG A 69 -1.46 -3.12 14.45
CA ARG A 69 -0.27 -2.71 15.20
C ARG A 69 0.67 -3.88 15.54
N VAL A 70 0.12 -4.96 16.09
CA VAL A 70 0.90 -6.16 16.46
C VAL A 70 1.65 -6.74 15.26
N THR A 71 1.01 -6.76 14.08
CA THR A 71 1.64 -7.24 12.85
C THR A 71 2.74 -6.30 12.38
N ILE A 72 2.54 -4.99 12.51
CA ILE A 72 3.51 -3.97 12.13
C ILE A 72 4.74 -4.04 13.05
N GLN A 73 4.55 -4.17 14.36
CA GLN A 73 5.64 -4.32 15.33
C GLN A 73 6.47 -5.57 15.07
N ARG A 74 5.83 -6.74 14.93
CA ARG A 74 6.52 -8.00 14.59
C ARG A 74 7.30 -7.91 13.27
N ALA A 75 6.75 -7.22 12.27
CA ALA A 75 7.44 -7.00 11.00
C ALA A 75 8.70 -6.13 11.19
N CYS A 76 8.65 -5.11 12.03
CA CYS A 76 9.81 -4.29 12.37
C CYS A 76 10.85 -5.07 13.18
N GLU A 77 10.44 -5.82 14.20
CA GLU A 77 11.31 -6.67 15.05
C GLU A 77 12.04 -7.74 14.24
N SER A 78 11.36 -8.34 13.24
CA SER A 78 11.96 -9.32 12.33
C SER A 78 12.87 -8.73 11.25
N GLY A 79 13.23 -7.44 11.34
CA GLY A 79 14.10 -6.76 10.38
C GLY A 79 13.42 -6.34 9.07
N ARG A 80 12.11 -6.60 8.92
CA ARG A 80 11.33 -6.28 7.70
C ARG A 80 10.70 -4.88 7.76
N GLY A 81 11.23 -3.98 8.58
CA GLY A 81 10.70 -2.63 8.76
C GLY A 81 10.67 -1.80 7.48
N LEU A 82 11.62 -2.02 6.56
CA LEU A 82 11.68 -1.33 5.27
C LEU A 82 10.71 -1.89 4.22
N TYR A 83 10.09 -3.04 4.48
CA TYR A 83 9.24 -3.70 3.49
C TYR A 83 8.00 -2.87 3.22
N GLN A 84 7.72 -2.69 1.93
CA GLN A 84 6.54 -2.02 1.43
C GLN A 84 5.73 -3.04 0.65
N ASN A 85 4.40 -3.01 0.79
CA ASN A 85 3.51 -3.81 -0.06
C ASN A 85 3.34 -3.14 -1.43
N LEU A 86 4.45 -2.77 -2.06
CA LEU A 86 4.49 -2.26 -3.43
C LEU A 86 4.48 -3.44 -4.39
N ARG A 87 3.73 -3.31 -5.48
CA ARG A 87 3.83 -4.20 -6.64
C ARG A 87 3.99 -3.29 -7.85
N SER A 88 4.97 -3.58 -8.70
CA SER A 88 5.11 -2.88 -9.98
C SER A 88 3.84 -3.07 -10.79
N LEU A 89 3.51 -2.08 -11.62
CA LEU A 89 2.49 -2.29 -12.63
C LEU A 89 3.03 -3.32 -13.63
N GLY A 90 2.42 -4.51 -13.66
CA GLY A 90 2.91 -5.65 -14.45
C GLY A 90 3.39 -6.83 -13.61
N ASP A 91 3.59 -6.66 -12.30
CA ASP A 91 3.87 -7.77 -11.38
C ASP A 91 2.60 -8.62 -11.22
N ALA A 92 2.47 -9.62 -12.09
CA ALA A 92 1.43 -10.62 -12.00
C ALA A 92 1.81 -11.70 -11.00
N THR A 93 0.84 -12.50 -10.54
CA THR A 93 1.09 -13.72 -9.76
C THR A 93 1.50 -14.90 -10.63
N VAL A 94 1.78 -14.65 -11.92
CA VAL A 94 2.14 -15.66 -12.90
C VAL A 94 3.65 -15.61 -13.06
N LEU A 95 4.29 -16.78 -13.16
CA LEU A 95 5.72 -16.85 -13.43
C LEU A 95 6.00 -16.17 -14.80
N PRO A 96 7.14 -15.49 -14.96
CA PRO A 96 7.58 -15.03 -16.28
C PRO A 96 7.76 -16.25 -17.19
N SER A 97 7.56 -16.06 -18.50
CA SER A 97 7.61 -17.14 -19.51
C SER A 97 8.86 -18.01 -19.39
N ASP A 98 9.98 -17.37 -19.10
CA ASP A 98 11.29 -18.01 -19.05
C ASP A 98 11.40 -18.95 -17.83
N ALA A 99 10.78 -18.56 -16.71
CA ALA A 99 10.71 -19.40 -15.51
C ALA A 99 9.63 -20.49 -15.62
N GLU A 100 8.57 -20.30 -16.43
CA GLU A 100 7.63 -21.37 -16.75
C GLU A 100 8.29 -22.44 -17.62
N ALA A 101 9.13 -22.04 -18.58
CA ALA A 101 9.85 -22.96 -19.47
C ALA A 101 10.83 -23.88 -18.73
N GLU A 102 11.45 -23.42 -17.63
CA GLU A 102 12.31 -24.26 -16.79
C GLU A 102 11.55 -25.31 -15.97
N LEU A 103 10.26 -25.08 -15.72
CA LEU A 103 9.40 -25.98 -14.92
C LEU A 103 8.69 -27.02 -15.78
N VAL A 104 8.51 -26.75 -17.07
CA VAL A 104 7.91 -27.68 -18.03
C VAL A 104 9.03 -28.43 -18.75
N LEU A 105 9.42 -29.59 -18.21
CA LEU A 105 10.26 -30.59 -18.87
C LEU A 105 9.66 -31.08 -20.19
#